data_AF-A0AAN6VEH2-F1
#
_entry.id   AF-A0AAN6VEH2-F1
#
_cell.length_a   1.000
_cell.length_b   1.000
_cell.length_c   1.000
_cell.angle_alpha   90.00
_cell.angle_beta   90.00
_cell.angle_gamma   90.00
#
_symmetry.space_group_name_H-M   'P 1'
#
loop_
_entity.id
_entity.type
_entity.pdbx_description
1 polymer ?
#
loop_
_entity_poly.entity_id
_entity_poly.type
_entity_poly.pdbx_seq_one_letter_code
_entity_poly.pdbx_strand_id
1 'polypeptide(L)'
;MLHPPIRQYGDNIIRYRQQEKNYTLSALVQANYGKPDALRIGNVPIGRLLQEDQDAQKTAALKELEKEKNRKDGSIIVILATDAPLHPLQLQRLAKRATSGLSRAGGVGYNPSGDIFLAFSTATKIPVQTVTANNRSVDPFKPTPLDVQVLDDQTIRVNALFEAAADTTEKAIYNTLCMPRP
;
A
#
# COMPACT_ATOMS: atom_id res chain seq x y z
N MET A 1 6.65 43.54 56.21
CA MET A 1 7.37 44.68 55.60
C MET A 1 8.29 44.15 54.51
N LEU A 2 8.13 44.69 53.30
CA LEU A 2 9.17 44.95 52.28
C LEU A 2 10.06 43.80 51.75
N HIS A 3 10.02 43.63 50.42
CA HIS A 3 11.02 42.91 49.61
C HIS A 3 12.44 43.49 49.75
N PRO A 4 13.44 42.73 49.28
CA PRO A 4 14.28 43.23 48.19
C PRO A 4 14.39 42.26 46.99
N PRO A 5 14.89 42.74 45.83
CA PRO A 5 14.57 42.22 44.50
C PRO A 5 15.70 41.37 43.89
N ILE A 6 15.39 40.58 42.85
CA ILE A 6 16.40 40.09 41.88
C ILE A 6 15.88 40.33 40.45
N ARG A 7 16.73 40.99 39.66
CA ARG A 7 16.54 41.39 38.26
C ARG A 7 16.48 40.19 37.30
N GLN A 8 15.70 40.36 36.23
CA GLN A 8 15.56 39.51 35.04
C GLN A 8 16.87 39.33 34.24
N TYR A 9 16.97 38.23 33.46
CA TYR A 9 16.96 38.23 31.98
C TYR A 9 17.12 36.80 31.43
N GLY A 10 16.22 36.38 30.53
CA GLY A 10 16.36 35.11 29.81
C GLY A 10 15.04 34.50 29.34
N ASP A 11 14.28 35.22 28.51
CA ASP A 11 13.21 34.63 27.72
C ASP A 11 13.79 33.65 26.70
N ASN A 12 13.39 32.38 26.80
CA ASN A 12 12.89 31.56 25.68
C ASN A 12 12.71 30.12 26.15
N ILE A 13 11.51 29.82 26.62
CA ILE A 13 11.00 28.45 26.57
C ILE A 13 10.60 28.21 25.11
N ILE A 14 11.37 27.39 24.39
CA ILE A 14 10.82 26.62 23.27
C ILE A 14 11.00 25.15 23.62
N ARG A 15 10.01 24.61 24.32
CA ARG A 15 9.72 23.18 24.30
C ARG A 15 8.55 22.97 23.36
N TYR A 16 8.81 22.48 22.15
CA TYR A 16 7.85 21.61 21.48
C TYR A 16 8.55 20.31 21.11
N ARG A 17 8.38 19.33 22.00
CA ARG A 17 8.51 17.91 21.73
C ARG A 17 7.58 17.63 20.54
N GLN A 18 8.13 17.55 19.32
CA GLN A 18 7.39 17.16 18.13
C GLN A 18 6.77 15.78 18.43
N GLN A 19 5.45 15.70 18.57
CA GLN A 19 4.78 14.41 18.67
C GLN A 19 5.03 13.68 17.34
N GLU A 20 5.76 12.57 17.38
CA GLU A 20 5.91 11.70 16.22
C GLU A 20 4.56 11.08 15.89
N LYS A 21 3.81 11.71 14.99
CA LYS A 21 2.54 11.16 14.52
C LYS A 21 2.84 9.97 13.61
N ASN A 22 2.56 8.77 14.10
CA ASN A 22 2.68 7.55 13.31
C ASN A 22 1.50 7.45 12.33
N TYR A 23 1.79 6.95 11.14
CA TYR A 23 0.80 6.65 10.12
C TYR A 23 0.77 5.15 9.87
N THR A 24 -0.41 4.65 9.58
CA THR A 24 -0.67 3.26 9.24
C THR A 24 -0.81 3.14 7.74
N LEU A 25 -0.25 2.07 7.19
CA LEU A 25 -0.47 1.65 5.81
C LEU A 25 -0.80 0.16 5.81
N SER A 26 -1.89 -0.20 5.14
CA SER A 26 -2.33 -1.59 4.97
C SER A 26 -2.54 -1.91 3.50
N ALA A 27 -2.28 -3.16 3.12
CA ALA A 27 -2.58 -3.68 1.79
C ALA A 27 -3.59 -4.82 1.87
N LEU A 28 -4.60 -4.78 1.01
CA LEU A 28 -5.47 -5.91 0.71
C LEU A 28 -5.17 -6.36 -0.72
N VAL A 29 -4.96 -7.67 -0.89
CA VAL A 29 -4.55 -8.26 -2.16
C VAL A 29 -5.47 -9.39 -2.55
N GLN A 30 -5.94 -9.35 -3.79
CA GLN A 30 -6.50 -10.51 -4.48
C GLN A 30 -5.46 -11.00 -5.48
N ALA A 31 -4.75 -12.07 -5.14
CA ALA A 31 -3.70 -12.65 -5.99
C ALA A 31 -4.23 -13.87 -6.73
N ASN A 32 -4.22 -13.80 -8.06
CA ASN A 32 -4.47 -14.91 -8.96
C ASN A 32 -3.46 -14.84 -10.11
N TYR A 33 -2.19 -14.52 -9.83
CA TYR A 33 -1.16 -14.22 -10.83
C TYR A 33 0.10 -15.06 -10.66
N GLY A 34 0.99 -14.95 -11.63
CA GLY A 34 2.36 -15.43 -11.54
C GLY A 34 2.51 -16.89 -11.97
N LYS A 35 3.76 -17.27 -12.25
CA LYS A 35 4.13 -18.66 -12.54
C LYS A 35 4.73 -19.29 -11.29
N PRO A 36 4.52 -20.59 -11.05
CA PRO A 36 5.08 -21.26 -9.87
C PRO A 36 6.59 -21.10 -9.73
N ASP A 37 7.35 -21.15 -10.82
CA ASP A 37 8.81 -21.01 -10.87
C ASP A 37 9.32 -19.60 -10.55
N ALA A 38 8.47 -18.59 -10.71
CA ALA A 38 8.80 -17.21 -10.47
C ALA A 38 8.66 -16.81 -8.99
N LEU A 39 7.98 -17.62 -8.17
CA LEU A 39 7.73 -17.32 -6.76
C LEU A 39 9.04 -17.10 -5.99
N ARG A 40 9.11 -15.94 -5.33
CA ARG A 40 10.22 -15.57 -4.44
C ARG A 40 9.70 -15.19 -3.06
N ILE A 41 10.40 -15.63 -2.02
CA ILE A 41 10.14 -15.26 -0.63
C ILE A 41 11.46 -14.77 -0.02
N GLY A 42 11.52 -13.51 0.40
CA GLY A 42 12.74 -12.92 0.98
C GLY A 42 13.95 -13.02 0.04
N ASN A 43 13.75 -12.79 -1.26
CA ASN A 43 14.73 -12.99 -2.34
C ASN A 43 15.17 -14.44 -2.62
N VAL A 44 14.65 -15.43 -1.89
CA VAL A 44 14.92 -16.86 -2.17
C VAL A 44 13.98 -17.36 -3.27
N PRO A 45 14.49 -18.05 -4.33
CA PRO A 45 13.67 -18.54 -5.43
C PRO A 45 12.91 -19.83 -5.07
N ILE A 46 12.03 -19.75 -4.08
CA ILE A 46 11.25 -20.88 -3.53
C ILE A 46 10.49 -21.63 -4.62
N GLY A 47 9.95 -20.92 -5.61
CA GLY A 47 9.27 -21.53 -6.74
C GLY A 47 10.08 -22.58 -7.50
N ARG A 48 11.37 -22.30 -7.74
CA ARG A 48 12.28 -23.21 -8.45
C ARG A 48 12.67 -24.40 -7.58
N LEU A 49 12.97 -24.13 -6.31
CA LEU A 49 13.34 -25.18 -5.35
C LEU A 49 12.20 -26.21 -5.21
N LEU A 50 10.95 -25.74 -5.10
CA LEU A 50 9.78 -26.62 -5.03
C LEU A 50 9.54 -27.40 -6.34
N GLN A 51 9.83 -26.81 -7.50
CA GLN A 51 9.71 -27.51 -8.78
C GLN A 51 10.77 -28.60 -8.93
N GLU A 52 12.02 -28.34 -8.57
CA GLU A 52 13.10 -29.34 -8.62
C GLU A 52 12.75 -30.58 -7.79
N ASP A 53 12.24 -30.38 -6.57
CA ASP A 53 11.77 -31.47 -5.70
C ASP A 53 10.59 -32.25 -6.30
N GLN A 54 9.61 -31.57 -6.89
CA GLN A 54 8.46 -32.23 -7.53
C GLN A 54 8.85 -32.95 -8.82
N ASP A 55 9.74 -32.38 -9.61
CA ASP A 55 10.20 -32.94 -10.87
C ASP A 55 11.08 -34.17 -10.69
N ALA A 56 11.79 -34.28 -9.56
CA ALA A 56 12.49 -35.50 -9.16
C ALA A 56 11.52 -36.68 -8.92
N GLN A 57 10.23 -36.39 -8.65
CA GLN A 57 9.22 -37.38 -8.27
C GLN A 57 8.18 -37.67 -9.37
N LYS A 58 8.15 -36.90 -10.48
CA LYS A 58 7.14 -37.02 -11.56
C LYS A 58 7.66 -37.70 -12.83
N THR A 59 6.81 -38.50 -13.47
CA THR A 59 7.08 -39.09 -14.80
C THR A 59 7.01 -38.05 -15.92
N ALA A 60 7.70 -38.30 -17.04
CA ALA A 60 7.81 -37.35 -18.16
C ALA A 60 6.44 -36.93 -18.77
N ALA A 61 5.48 -37.85 -18.84
CA ALA A 61 4.13 -37.56 -19.37
C ALA A 61 3.32 -36.61 -18.45
N LEU A 62 3.51 -36.67 -17.13
CA LEU A 62 2.88 -35.74 -16.19
C LEU A 62 3.48 -34.33 -16.30
N LYS A 63 4.77 -34.21 -16.64
CA LYS A 63 5.46 -32.93 -16.84
C LYS A 63 4.95 -32.18 -18.07
N GLU A 64 4.62 -32.88 -19.17
CA GLU A 64 4.06 -32.24 -20.37
C GLU A 64 2.65 -31.69 -20.14
N LEU A 65 1.78 -32.46 -19.47
CA LEU A 65 0.40 -32.04 -19.15
C LEU A 65 0.34 -30.80 -18.24
N GLU A 66 1.25 -30.66 -17.28
CA GLU A 66 1.32 -29.49 -16.39
C GLU A 66 1.86 -28.23 -17.10
N LYS A 67 2.77 -28.41 -18.07
CA LYS A 67 3.29 -27.31 -18.89
C LYS A 67 2.20 -26.63 -19.71
N GLU A 68 1.22 -27.39 -20.21
CA GLU A 68 0.07 -26.84 -20.94
C GLU A 68 -0.91 -26.08 -20.03
N LYS A 69 -1.12 -26.53 -18.79
CA LYS A 69 -1.98 -25.84 -17.81
C LYS A 69 -1.39 -24.51 -17.31
N ASN A 70 -0.06 -24.41 -17.22
CA ASN A 70 0.66 -23.20 -16.78
C ASN A 70 0.63 -22.02 -17.79
N ARG A 71 -0.15 -22.12 -18.88
CA ARG A 71 -0.36 -21.04 -19.85
C ARG A 71 -1.48 -20.06 -19.48
N LYS A 72 -2.21 -20.30 -18.38
CA LYS A 72 -3.22 -19.36 -17.91
C LYS A 72 -2.55 -18.21 -17.15
N ASP A 73 -2.40 -17.10 -17.86
CA ASP A 73 -2.03 -15.83 -17.27
C ASP A 73 -3.11 -15.34 -16.30
N GLY A 74 -2.65 -14.71 -15.23
CA GLY A 74 -3.45 -14.46 -14.05
C GLY A 74 -3.88 -13.01 -13.87
N SER A 75 -4.19 -12.57 -12.66
CA SER A 75 -4.43 -11.16 -12.34
C SER A 75 -4.16 -10.86 -10.88
N ILE A 76 -3.85 -9.59 -10.57
CA ILE A 76 -3.73 -9.11 -9.20
C ILE A 76 -4.43 -7.77 -9.03
N ILE A 77 -5.21 -7.67 -7.96
CA ILE A 77 -5.74 -6.39 -7.50
C ILE A 77 -5.12 -6.09 -6.14
N VAL A 78 -4.50 -4.92 -6.01
CA VAL A 78 -3.93 -4.43 -4.76
C VAL A 78 -4.63 -3.14 -4.35
N ILE A 79 -5.12 -3.10 -3.12
CA ILE A 79 -5.73 -1.93 -2.51
C ILE A 79 -4.87 -1.51 -1.32
N LEU A 80 -4.32 -0.30 -1.38
CA LEU A 80 -3.58 0.34 -0.31
C LEU A 80 -4.47 1.33 0.44
N ALA A 81 -4.50 1.24 1.76
CA ALA A 81 -5.23 2.17 2.62
C ALA A 81 -4.27 2.79 3.64
N THR A 82 -4.34 4.11 3.84
CA THR A 82 -3.53 4.81 4.84
C THR A 82 -4.33 5.86 5.60
N ASP A 83 -3.95 6.13 6.83
CA ASP A 83 -4.44 7.27 7.64
C ASP A 83 -3.58 8.54 7.46
N ALA A 84 -2.56 8.50 6.59
CA ALA A 84 -1.73 9.64 6.24
C ALA A 84 -2.50 10.65 5.37
N PRO A 85 -2.45 11.96 5.68
CA PRO A 85 -3.10 12.98 4.86
C PRO A 85 -2.32 13.17 3.55
N LEU A 86 -2.77 12.47 2.50
CA LEU A 86 -2.14 12.47 1.20
C LEU A 86 -3.05 13.06 0.13
N HIS A 87 -2.47 13.88 -0.74
CA HIS A 87 -3.13 14.39 -1.93
C HIS A 87 -3.35 13.27 -2.96
N PRO A 88 -4.37 13.33 -3.84
CA PRO A 88 -4.61 12.32 -4.89
C PRO A 88 -3.37 11.97 -5.74
N LEU A 89 -2.54 12.96 -6.07
CA LEU A 89 -1.27 12.71 -6.81
C LEU A 89 -0.24 11.93 -5.98
N GLN A 90 -0.18 12.15 -4.67
CA GLN A 90 0.67 11.37 -3.76
C GLN A 90 0.14 9.94 -3.61
N LEU A 91 -1.18 9.78 -3.52
CA LEU A 91 -1.82 8.45 -3.52
C LEU A 91 -1.55 7.70 -4.82
N GLN A 92 -1.55 8.36 -5.98
CA GLN A 92 -1.17 7.73 -7.25
C GLN A 92 0.29 7.27 -7.24
N ARG A 93 1.21 8.05 -6.63
CA ARG A 93 2.61 7.63 -6.45
C ARG A 93 2.73 6.47 -5.48
N LEU A 94 1.94 6.45 -4.42
CA LEU A 94 1.86 5.36 -3.44
C LEU A 94 1.35 4.07 -4.09
N ALA A 95 0.28 4.13 -4.88
CA ALA A 95 -0.26 2.99 -5.64
C ALA A 95 0.80 2.39 -6.59
N LYS A 96 1.60 3.24 -7.24
CA LYS A 96 2.73 2.79 -8.08
C LYS A 96 3.83 2.07 -7.31
N ARG A 97 3.89 2.10 -5.97
CA ARG A 97 4.89 1.36 -5.18
C ARG A 97 4.46 -0.07 -4.89
N ALA A 98 3.18 -0.39 -5.01
CA ALA A 98 2.70 -1.76 -4.94
C ALA A 98 3.32 -2.66 -6.03
N THR A 99 3.68 -2.09 -7.20
CA THR A 99 4.41 -2.84 -8.24
C THR A 99 5.76 -3.34 -7.75
N SER A 100 6.45 -2.59 -6.88
CA SER A 100 7.73 -3.02 -6.31
C SER A 100 7.54 -4.25 -5.39
N GLY A 101 6.50 -4.24 -4.55
CA GLY A 101 6.16 -5.40 -3.72
C GLY A 101 5.76 -6.62 -4.55
N LEU A 102 4.97 -6.40 -5.61
CA LEU A 102 4.61 -7.44 -6.59
C LEU A 102 5.87 -8.06 -7.24
N SER A 103 6.81 -7.24 -7.69
CA SER A 103 8.05 -7.71 -8.30
C SER A 103 8.95 -8.46 -7.34
N ARG A 104 9.01 -8.08 -6.06
CA ARG A 104 9.75 -8.82 -5.03
C ARG A 104 9.18 -10.22 -4.80
N ALA A 105 7.86 -10.38 -4.88
CA ALA A 105 7.19 -11.68 -4.82
C ALA A 105 7.31 -12.52 -6.10
N GLY A 106 7.89 -11.97 -7.19
CA GLY A 106 8.08 -12.67 -8.47
C GLY A 106 7.11 -12.29 -9.58
N GLY A 107 6.26 -11.28 -9.36
CA GLY A 107 5.35 -10.76 -10.39
C GLY A 107 6.08 -9.93 -11.45
N VAL A 108 5.84 -10.25 -12.72
CA VAL A 108 6.44 -9.56 -13.87
C VAL A 108 5.46 -8.62 -14.58
N GLY A 109 4.16 -8.81 -14.38
CA GLY A 109 3.11 -8.10 -15.12
C GLY A 109 3.03 -8.58 -16.57
N TYR A 110 2.78 -9.87 -16.77
CA TYR A 110 2.60 -10.44 -18.10
C TYR A 110 1.43 -9.80 -18.83
N ASN A 111 1.50 -9.73 -20.17
CA ASN A 111 0.52 -8.98 -20.98
C ASN A 111 -0.95 -9.34 -20.72
N PRO A 112 -1.33 -10.61 -20.45
CA PRO A 112 -2.74 -10.91 -20.17
C PRO A 112 -3.10 -10.71 -18.69
N SER A 113 -2.13 -10.29 -17.86
CA SER A 113 -2.33 -10.03 -16.45
C SER A 113 -3.02 -8.69 -16.21
N GLY A 114 -4.22 -8.74 -15.64
CA GLY A 114 -4.94 -7.56 -15.19
C GLY A 114 -4.40 -7.05 -13.85
N ASP A 115 -3.27 -6.32 -13.88
CA ASP A 115 -2.61 -5.80 -12.68
C ASP A 115 -3.14 -4.41 -12.33
N ILE A 116 -3.97 -4.31 -11.27
CA ILE A 116 -4.63 -3.07 -10.86
C ILE A 116 -4.19 -2.68 -9.45
N PHE A 117 -3.76 -1.42 -9.29
CA PHE A 117 -3.32 -0.85 -8.03
C PHE A 117 -4.14 0.38 -7.68
N LEU A 118 -4.75 0.39 -6.50
CA LEU A 118 -5.53 1.50 -5.96
C LEU A 118 -4.95 1.91 -4.61
N ALA A 119 -4.91 3.22 -4.33
CA ALA A 119 -4.57 3.73 -3.01
C ALA A 119 -5.57 4.80 -2.57
N PHE A 120 -5.95 4.77 -1.30
CA PHE A 120 -6.80 5.81 -0.69
C PHE A 120 -6.30 6.21 0.70
N SER A 121 -6.65 7.43 1.10
CA SER A 121 -6.41 7.96 2.44
C SER A 121 -7.73 8.10 3.20
N THR A 122 -7.70 7.81 4.50
CA THR A 122 -8.81 8.02 5.43
C THR A 122 -8.67 9.31 6.25
N ALA A 123 -7.61 10.10 6.04
CA ALA A 123 -7.30 11.27 6.85
C ALA A 123 -8.31 12.42 6.67
N THR A 124 -8.74 12.65 5.44
CA THR A 124 -9.62 13.78 5.09
C THR A 124 -11.00 13.26 4.74
N LYS A 125 -12.03 13.73 5.45
CA LYS A 125 -13.43 13.41 5.15
C LYS A 125 -13.97 14.43 4.16
N ILE A 126 -14.29 13.97 2.95
CA ILE A 126 -14.90 14.81 1.92
C ILE A 126 -16.43 14.69 2.05
N PRO A 127 -17.17 15.80 2.26
CA PRO A 127 -18.62 15.76 2.33
C PRO A 127 -19.21 15.31 0.98
N VAL A 128 -20.12 14.34 1.03
CA VAL A 128 -20.84 13.85 -0.17
C VAL A 128 -22.05 14.76 -0.43
N GLN A 129 -22.33 15.04 -1.70
CA GLN A 129 -23.53 15.76 -2.08
C GLN A 129 -24.77 14.88 -1.86
N THR A 130 -25.43 15.02 -0.71
CA THR A 130 -26.74 14.43 -0.48
C THR A 130 -27.81 15.32 -1.11
N VAL A 131 -28.38 14.86 -2.21
CA VAL A 131 -29.59 15.44 -2.80
C VAL A 131 -30.75 14.52 -2.42
N THR A 132 -31.58 14.97 -1.48
CA THR A 132 -32.85 14.32 -1.13
C THR A 132 -34.00 15.20 -1.61
N ALA A 133 -35.18 14.63 -1.83
CA ALA A 133 -36.38 15.36 -2.28
C ALA A 133 -36.69 16.63 -1.46
N ASN A 134 -36.31 16.64 -0.17
CA ASN A 134 -36.61 17.73 0.78
C ASN A 134 -35.39 18.53 1.23
N ASN A 135 -34.16 18.17 0.83
CA ASN A 135 -32.97 18.88 1.26
C ASN A 135 -31.85 18.78 0.22
N ARG A 136 -31.40 19.94 -0.26
CA ARG A 136 -30.24 20.07 -1.15
C ARG A 136 -29.14 20.76 -0.36
N SER A 137 -28.37 19.97 0.38
CA SER A 137 -27.35 20.49 1.31
C SER A 137 -26.17 21.19 0.61
N VAL A 138 -26.08 21.10 -0.72
CA VAL A 138 -24.95 21.63 -1.49
C VAL A 138 -25.49 22.27 -2.77
N ASP A 139 -25.24 23.56 -2.94
CA ASP A 139 -25.56 24.30 -4.17
C ASP A 139 -24.47 24.04 -5.22
N PRO A 140 -24.79 23.39 -6.36
CA PRO A 140 -23.82 23.07 -7.40
C PRO A 140 -23.19 24.30 -8.05
N PHE A 141 -23.84 25.46 -7.97
CA PHE A 141 -23.40 26.70 -8.62
C PHE A 141 -22.64 27.64 -7.68
N LYS A 142 -22.53 27.29 -6.39
CA LYS A 142 -21.79 28.08 -5.40
C LYS A 142 -20.46 27.41 -5.07
N PRO A 143 -19.31 28.05 -5.36
CA PRO A 143 -18.01 27.50 -4.96
C PRO A 143 -17.93 27.45 -3.44
N THR A 144 -17.58 26.27 -2.92
CA THR A 144 -17.38 26.04 -1.48
C THR A 144 -15.93 25.62 -1.26
N PRO A 145 -15.12 26.41 -0.54
CA PRO A 145 -13.74 26.03 -0.26
C PRO A 145 -13.70 24.82 0.68
N LEU A 146 -12.76 23.90 0.46
CA LEU A 146 -12.49 22.77 1.33
C LEU A 146 -11.03 22.84 1.78
N ASP A 147 -10.83 23.01 3.08
CA ASP A 147 -9.50 22.93 3.67
C ASP A 147 -9.09 21.47 3.83
N VAL A 148 -7.95 21.12 3.25
CA VAL A 148 -7.38 19.77 3.32
C VAL A 148 -5.97 19.84 3.90
N GLN A 149 -5.65 18.93 4.81
CA GLN A 149 -4.27 18.73 5.26
C GLN A 149 -3.59 17.79 4.27
N VAL A 150 -2.34 18.10 3.95
CA VAL A 150 -1.51 17.30 3.04
C VAL A 150 -0.10 17.24 3.61
N LEU A 151 0.51 16.05 3.60
CA LEU A 151 1.92 15.88 3.94
C LEU A 151 2.80 16.51 2.87
N ASP A 152 3.85 17.20 3.31
CA ASP A 152 4.85 17.71 2.39
C ASP A 152 5.69 16.57 1.78
N ASP A 153 5.93 16.68 0.47
CA ASP A 153 6.61 15.67 -0.37
C ASP A 153 8.09 15.50 0.00
N GLN A 154 8.73 16.52 0.55
CA GLN A 154 10.15 16.46 0.93
C GLN A 154 10.39 15.82 2.30
N THR A 155 9.32 15.47 3.01
CA THR A 155 9.46 14.87 4.33
C THR A 155 9.87 13.41 4.25
N ILE A 156 10.76 13.00 5.17
CA ILE A 156 11.21 11.60 5.34
C ILE A 156 10.02 10.64 5.47
N ARG A 157 8.88 11.11 5.99
CA ARG A 157 7.66 10.32 6.20
C ARG A 157 7.01 9.85 4.89
N VAL A 158 7.09 10.62 3.80
CA VAL A 158 6.53 10.19 2.50
C VAL A 158 7.35 9.07 1.89
N ASN A 159 8.68 9.12 2.01
CA ASN A 159 9.55 8.03 1.56
C ASN A 159 9.31 6.75 2.37
N ALA A 160 9.13 6.87 3.69
CA ALA A 160 8.77 5.74 4.55
C ALA A 160 7.44 5.08 4.13
N LEU A 161 6.43 5.87 3.71
CA LEU A 161 5.18 5.32 3.17
C LEU A 161 5.38 4.56 1.85
N PHE A 162 6.32 4.99 0.99
CA PHE A 162 6.63 4.28 -0.26
C PHE A 162 7.31 2.94 -0.02
N GLU A 163 8.23 2.88 0.93
CA GLU A 163 8.86 1.62 1.35
C GLU A 163 7.82 0.69 1.99
N ALA A 164 7.04 1.22 2.93
CA ALA A 164 5.96 0.47 3.57
C ALA A 164 4.94 -0.07 2.55
N ALA A 165 4.66 0.65 1.45
CA ALA A 165 3.75 0.20 0.41
C ALA A 165 4.28 -1.05 -0.32
N ALA A 166 5.57 -1.07 -0.64
CA ALA A 166 6.21 -2.23 -1.25
C ALA A 166 6.18 -3.43 -0.28
N ASP A 167 6.63 -3.22 0.95
CA ASP A 167 6.73 -4.25 1.98
C ASP A 167 5.37 -4.85 2.35
N THR A 168 4.35 -4.00 2.52
CA THR A 168 3.01 -4.44 2.90
C THR A 168 2.34 -5.19 1.75
N THR A 169 2.58 -4.77 0.51
CA THR A 169 2.08 -5.51 -0.68
C THR A 169 2.71 -6.89 -0.78
N GLU A 170 4.04 -6.98 -0.65
CA GLU A 170 4.79 -8.24 -0.65
C GLU A 170 4.27 -9.20 0.44
N LYS A 171 4.15 -8.72 1.68
CA LYS A 171 3.60 -9.50 2.81
C LYS A 171 2.17 -9.95 2.56
N ALA A 172 1.32 -9.08 2.02
CA ALA A 172 -0.07 -9.42 1.73
C ALA A 172 -0.17 -10.54 0.68
N ILE A 173 0.68 -10.53 -0.35
CA ILE A 173 0.78 -11.62 -1.33
C ILE A 173 1.18 -12.92 -0.63
N TYR A 174 2.20 -12.92 0.22
CA TYR A 174 2.61 -14.12 0.95
C TYR A 174 1.50 -14.67 1.85
N ASN A 175 0.75 -13.78 2.51
CA ASN A 175 -0.38 -14.19 3.32
C ASN A 175 -1.45 -14.92 2.51
N THR A 176 -1.68 -14.55 1.24
CA THR A 176 -2.63 -15.30 0.38
C THR A 176 -2.19 -16.74 0.11
N LEU A 177 -0.89 -17.02 0.15
CA LEU A 177 -0.34 -18.38 -0.05
C LEU A 177 -0.35 -19.20 1.23
N CYS A 178 -0.15 -18.55 2.38
CA CYS A 178 -0.03 -19.20 3.69
C CYS A 178 -1.36 -19.34 4.43
N MET A 179 -2.43 -18.68 3.99
CA MET A 179 -3.75 -18.85 4.61
C MET A 179 -4.27 -20.27 4.41
N PRO A 180 -4.79 -20.92 5.46
CA PRO A 180 -5.33 -22.28 5.35
C PRO A 180 -6.50 -22.30 4.38
N ARG A 181 -6.48 -23.26 3.44
CA ARG A 181 -7.69 -23.58 2.68
C ARG A 181 -8.67 -24.31 3.60
N PRO A 182 -9.98 -24.03 3.50
CA PRO A 182 -11.00 -24.79 4.20
C PRO A 182 -11.00 -26.27 3.79
#